data_AF-A0A2E7L6X2-F1
#
_entry.id   AF-A0A2E7L6X2-F1
#
_cell.length_a   1.000
_cell.length_b   1.000
_cell.length_c   1.000
_cell.angle_alpha   90.00
_cell.angle_beta   90.00
_cell.angle_gamma   90.00
#
_symmetry.space_group_name_H-M   'P 1'
#
loop_
_entity.id
_entity.type
_entity.pdbx_description
1 polymer ?
#
loop_
_entity_poly.entity_id
_entity_poly.type
_entity_poly.pdbx_seq_one_letter_code
_entity_poly.pdbx_strand_id
1 'polypeptide(L)'
;METSLHRQLKERYASGNARIEVPLGDYRIDVVTDDELIEIQHGSLSAIRDKIRHLVEEHTVRVVKPIIASKQLIKLDRPQGELVSRRKSPKRGRLLDIFDELVHFTQVFPHPKLTVEVVLVEVEERRYPGHGRRRRWSTTDFEVEDRILIGVDRNLLLSAADDLWQLLPIHLPTPFHTGHLAKQLKIQRWLAQRIAYCLRQAGAIREVGKSGNTRLYDRASDAA
;
A
#
# COMPACT_ATOMS: atom_id res chain seq x y z
N MET A 1 -17.88 1.82 -9.22
CA MET A 1 -17.36 2.12 -10.57
C MET A 1 -15.85 2.04 -10.49
N GLU A 2 -15.23 1.36 -11.44
CA GLU A 2 -13.78 1.29 -11.53
C GLU A 2 -13.21 2.68 -11.88
N THR A 3 -12.15 3.10 -11.19
CA THR A 3 -11.44 4.36 -11.50
C THR A 3 -10.46 4.15 -12.66
N SER A 4 -10.14 5.19 -13.43
CA SER A 4 -9.15 5.08 -14.52
C SER A 4 -7.80 4.55 -14.04
N LEU A 5 -7.34 4.98 -12.87
CA LEU A 5 -6.10 4.49 -12.25
C LEU A 5 -6.08 2.96 -12.09
N HIS A 6 -7.22 2.36 -11.74
CA HIS A 6 -7.32 0.93 -11.47
C HIS A 6 -7.21 0.15 -12.79
N ARG A 7 -7.98 0.59 -13.78
CA ARG A 7 -7.93 0.06 -15.15
C ARG A 7 -6.53 0.20 -15.76
N GLN A 8 -5.90 1.37 -15.66
CA GLN A 8 -4.55 1.62 -16.19
C GLN A 8 -3.49 0.75 -15.50
N LEU A 9 -3.64 0.47 -14.20
CA LEU A 9 -2.76 -0.47 -13.52
C LEU A 9 -3.02 -1.90 -14.00
N LYS A 10 -4.26 -2.35 -14.18
CA LYS A 10 -4.56 -3.68 -14.76
C LYS A 10 -3.91 -3.84 -16.13
N GLU A 11 -4.10 -2.86 -17.01
CA GLU A 11 -3.50 -2.83 -18.34
C GLU A 11 -1.96 -2.88 -18.27
N ARG A 12 -1.35 -2.18 -17.31
CA ARG A 12 0.11 -2.21 -17.10
C ARG A 12 0.63 -3.58 -16.66
N TYR A 13 -0.11 -4.29 -15.82
CA TYR A 13 0.27 -5.61 -15.32
C TYR A 13 -0.14 -6.75 -16.25
N ALA A 14 -1.00 -6.48 -17.24
CA ALA A 14 -1.39 -7.43 -18.26
C ALA A 14 -0.32 -7.52 -19.36
N SER A 15 0.62 -8.45 -19.21
CA SER A 15 1.64 -8.77 -20.22
C SER A 15 1.36 -10.10 -20.93
N GLY A 16 1.70 -10.20 -22.22
CA GLY A 16 1.60 -11.45 -22.98
C GLY A 16 0.17 -11.96 -23.10
N ASN A 17 -0.07 -13.20 -22.66
CA ASN A 17 -1.40 -13.84 -22.69
C ASN A 17 -2.27 -13.50 -21.48
N ALA A 18 -1.91 -12.46 -20.72
CA ALA A 18 -2.63 -12.07 -19.53
C ALA A 18 -4.12 -11.78 -19.82
N ARG A 19 -4.96 -12.22 -18.90
CA ARG A 19 -6.42 -12.00 -18.94
C ARG A 19 -6.81 -11.06 -17.80
N ILE A 20 -7.69 -10.12 -18.09
CA ILE A 20 -8.12 -9.08 -17.14
C ILE A 20 -9.54 -9.40 -16.65
N GLU A 21 -9.81 -9.17 -15.35
CA GLU A 21 -11.11 -9.38 -14.69
C GLU A 21 -11.69 -10.80 -14.82
N VAL A 22 -10.88 -11.81 -14.51
CA VAL A 22 -11.24 -13.22 -14.69
C VAL A 22 -12.00 -13.75 -13.46
N PRO A 23 -13.17 -14.40 -13.62
CA PRO A 23 -13.81 -15.12 -12.53
C PRO A 23 -13.00 -16.38 -12.17
N LEU A 24 -12.75 -16.57 -10.88
CA LEU A 24 -12.06 -17.73 -10.30
C LEU A 24 -12.78 -18.15 -9.02
N GLY A 25 -13.64 -19.17 -9.12
CA GLY A 25 -14.56 -19.55 -8.04
C GLY A 25 -15.47 -18.38 -7.65
N ASP A 26 -15.50 -18.06 -6.35
CA ASP A 26 -16.29 -16.94 -5.81
C ASP A 26 -15.63 -15.57 -5.96
N TYR A 27 -14.43 -15.52 -6.54
CA TYR A 27 -13.65 -14.29 -6.68
C TYR A 27 -13.58 -13.82 -8.13
N ARG A 28 -13.38 -12.52 -8.30
CA ARG A 28 -12.94 -11.93 -9.57
C ARG A 28 -11.50 -11.45 -9.42
N ILE A 29 -10.61 -11.96 -10.26
CA ILE A 29 -9.17 -11.65 -10.25
C ILE A 29 -8.89 -10.50 -11.22
N ASP A 30 -8.13 -9.50 -10.79
CA ASP A 30 -7.87 -8.32 -11.61
C ASP A 30 -7.05 -8.65 -12.85
N VAL A 31 -5.94 -9.38 -12.70
CA VAL A 31 -5.13 -9.88 -13.82
C VAL A 31 -4.67 -11.30 -13.54
N VAL A 32 -4.82 -12.19 -14.51
CA VAL A 32 -4.33 -13.57 -14.49
C VAL A 32 -3.26 -13.72 -15.56
N THR A 33 -2.05 -14.08 -15.12
CA THR A 33 -0.93 -14.44 -16.01
C THR A 33 -0.76 -15.95 -16.04
N ASP A 34 0.24 -16.45 -16.77
CA ASP A 34 0.57 -17.88 -16.77
C ASP A 34 1.19 -18.34 -15.44
N ASP A 35 1.83 -17.42 -14.69
CA ASP A 35 2.61 -17.74 -13.49
C ASP A 35 1.92 -17.37 -12.16
N GLU A 36 1.11 -16.31 -12.14
CA GLU A 36 0.52 -15.75 -10.92
C GLU A 36 -0.83 -15.06 -11.14
N LEU A 37 -1.58 -14.93 -10.03
CA LEU A 37 -2.76 -14.09 -9.91
C LEU A 37 -2.35 -12.72 -9.37
N ILE A 38 -2.79 -11.64 -10.00
CA ILE A 38 -2.44 -10.27 -9.59
C ILE A 38 -3.71 -9.52 -9.17
N GLU A 39 -3.66 -8.90 -7.99
CA GLU A 39 -4.73 -8.13 -7.35
C GLU A 39 -4.28 -6.70 -7.10
N ILE A 40 -4.96 -5.71 -7.69
CA ILE A 40 -4.59 -4.30 -7.57
C ILE A 40 -5.48 -3.63 -6.53
N GLN A 41 -4.92 -3.35 -5.35
CA GLN A 41 -5.73 -2.90 -4.22
C GLN A 41 -5.54 -1.43 -3.89
N HIS A 42 -6.46 -0.59 -4.37
CA HIS A 42 -6.50 0.84 -4.03
C HIS A 42 -6.97 1.09 -2.59
N GLY A 43 -7.98 0.34 -2.15
CA GLY A 43 -8.55 0.44 -0.81
C GLY A 43 -7.65 -0.21 0.26
N SER A 44 -8.18 -0.37 1.47
CA SER A 44 -7.44 -1.05 2.54
C SER A 44 -7.07 -2.48 2.13
N LEU A 45 -5.84 -2.93 2.41
CA LEU A 45 -5.44 -4.34 2.24
C LEU A 45 -6.31 -5.28 3.09
N SER A 46 -6.86 -4.79 4.20
CA SER A 46 -7.77 -5.57 5.04
C SER A 46 -9.02 -6.06 4.28
N ALA A 47 -9.46 -5.31 3.26
CA ALA A 47 -10.67 -5.63 2.50
C ALA A 47 -10.50 -6.87 1.60
N ILE A 48 -9.25 -7.20 1.25
CA ILE A 48 -8.93 -8.37 0.43
C ILE A 48 -8.23 -9.47 1.22
N ARG A 49 -7.99 -9.28 2.53
CA ARG A 49 -7.23 -10.22 3.37
C ARG A 49 -7.72 -11.66 3.25
N ASP A 50 -9.02 -11.88 3.39
CA ASP A 50 -9.56 -13.24 3.44
C ASP A 50 -9.57 -13.88 2.04
N LYS A 51 -9.81 -13.08 0.99
CA LYS A 51 -9.62 -13.48 -0.42
C LYS A 51 -8.17 -13.91 -0.67
N ILE A 52 -7.19 -13.09 -0.31
CA ILE A 52 -5.78 -13.41 -0.55
C ILE A 52 -5.36 -14.63 0.25
N ARG A 53 -5.79 -14.75 1.52
CA ARG A 53 -5.53 -15.95 2.35
C ARG A 53 -5.97 -17.23 1.64
N HIS A 54 -7.17 -17.24 1.07
CA HIS A 54 -7.68 -18.39 0.32
C HIS A 54 -6.90 -18.63 -0.98
N LEU A 55 -6.66 -17.59 -1.77
CA LEU A 55 -5.99 -17.74 -3.07
C LEU A 55 -4.56 -18.28 -2.95
N VAL A 56 -3.82 -17.89 -1.89
CA VAL A 56 -2.43 -18.34 -1.70
C VAL A 56 -2.30 -19.81 -1.32
N GLU A 57 -3.40 -20.51 -0.99
CA GLU A 57 -3.36 -21.95 -0.72
C GLU A 57 -2.98 -22.71 -2.00
N GLU A 58 -3.59 -22.34 -3.13
CA GLU A 58 -3.42 -23.03 -4.40
C GLU A 58 -2.54 -22.25 -5.39
N HIS A 59 -2.55 -20.92 -5.35
CA HIS A 59 -1.93 -20.08 -6.38
C HIS A 59 -0.80 -19.19 -5.85
N THR A 60 0.13 -18.83 -6.74
CA THR A 60 1.02 -17.68 -6.52
C THR A 60 0.22 -16.41 -6.73
N VAL A 61 0.29 -15.49 -5.77
CA VAL A 61 -0.49 -14.25 -5.74
C VAL A 61 0.42 -13.05 -5.56
N ARG A 62 0.19 -12.02 -6.36
CA ARG A 62 0.78 -10.70 -6.20
C ARG A 62 -0.28 -9.67 -5.87
N VAL A 63 -0.13 -9.02 -4.72
CA VAL A 63 -0.95 -7.87 -4.33
C VAL A 63 -0.19 -6.60 -4.69
N VAL A 64 -0.69 -5.86 -5.68
CA VAL A 64 -0.18 -4.55 -6.06
C VAL A 64 -0.88 -3.50 -5.23
N LYS A 65 -0.15 -2.81 -4.36
CA LYS A 65 -0.63 -1.72 -3.52
C LYS A 65 -0.08 -0.38 -4.03
N PRO A 66 -0.85 0.39 -4.82
CA PRO A 66 -0.42 1.72 -5.22
C PRO A 66 -0.48 2.70 -4.04
N ILE A 67 0.59 3.48 -3.88
CA ILE A 67 0.70 4.60 -2.94
C ILE A 67 0.89 5.87 -3.76
N ILE A 68 0.00 6.85 -3.56
CA ILE A 68 0.04 8.12 -4.31
C ILE A 68 1.21 8.99 -3.79
N ALA A 69 2.34 8.94 -4.49
CA ALA A 69 3.54 9.70 -4.15
C ALA A 69 3.39 11.19 -4.44
N SER A 70 2.71 11.52 -5.53
CA SER A 70 2.38 12.89 -5.91
C SER A 70 1.00 12.94 -6.58
N LYS A 71 0.35 14.11 -6.48
CA LYS A 71 -0.98 14.32 -7.06
C LYS A 71 -1.10 15.69 -7.68
N GLN A 72 -1.52 15.75 -8.94
CA GLN A 72 -2.01 16.96 -9.58
C GLN A 72 -3.52 17.06 -9.35
N LEU A 73 -3.96 18.17 -8.77
CA LEU A 73 -5.36 18.45 -8.48
C LEU A 73 -5.95 19.29 -9.62
N ILE A 74 -6.88 18.69 -10.34
CA ILE A 74 -7.63 19.33 -11.42
C ILE A 74 -9.03 19.64 -10.91
N LYS A 75 -9.35 20.93 -10.79
CA LYS A 75 -10.68 21.39 -10.39
C LYS A 75 -11.49 21.71 -11.64
N LEU A 76 -12.63 21.03 -11.78
CA LEU A 76 -13.66 21.32 -12.76
C LEU A 76 -14.76 22.20 -12.12
N ASP A 77 -15.56 22.88 -12.92
CA ASP A 77 -16.70 23.68 -12.44
C ASP A 77 -17.91 22.79 -12.05
N ARG A 78 -18.09 21.68 -12.75
CA ARG A 78 -19.13 20.66 -12.55
C ARG A 78 -18.65 19.28 -13.03
N PRO A 79 -19.41 18.18 -12.81
CA PRO A 79 -19.09 16.89 -13.42
C PRO A 79 -18.93 17.02 -14.93
N GLN A 80 -17.83 16.48 -15.46
CA GLN A 80 -17.44 16.54 -16.88
C GLN A 80 -17.39 17.98 -17.44
N GLY A 81 -17.19 18.96 -16.57
CA GLY A 81 -17.18 20.38 -16.91
C GLY A 81 -15.82 20.91 -17.31
N GLU A 82 -15.74 22.24 -17.37
CA GLU A 82 -14.53 22.96 -17.80
C GLU A 82 -13.50 23.07 -16.68
N LEU A 83 -12.22 23.15 -17.08
CA LEU A 83 -11.12 23.33 -16.15
C LEU A 83 -11.17 24.70 -15.48
N VAL A 84 -11.35 24.72 -14.15
CA VAL A 84 -11.30 25.94 -13.33
C VAL A 84 -9.88 26.23 -12.87
N SER A 85 -9.15 25.22 -12.40
CA SER A 85 -7.77 25.40 -11.92
C SER A 85 -7.00 24.09 -11.86
N ARG A 86 -5.66 24.21 -11.90
CA ARG A 86 -4.71 23.12 -11.70
C ARG A 86 -3.65 23.49 -10.68
N ARG A 87 -3.32 22.57 -9.77
CA ARG A 87 -2.18 22.73 -8.86
C ARG A 87 -1.64 21.38 -8.39
N LYS A 88 -0.39 21.35 -7.92
CA LYS A 88 0.12 20.18 -7.19
C LYS A 88 -0.44 20.13 -5.77
N SER A 89 -0.75 18.93 -5.28
CA SER A 89 -1.07 18.66 -3.88
C SER A 89 0.22 18.71 -3.03
N PRO A 90 0.19 19.32 -1.83
CA PRO A 90 1.33 19.25 -0.91
C PRO A 90 1.49 17.88 -0.25
N LYS A 91 0.42 17.06 -0.21
CA LYS A 91 0.47 15.70 0.35
C LYS A 91 1.30 14.79 -0.55
N ARG A 92 2.22 14.04 0.06
CA ARG A 92 3.09 13.07 -0.62
C ARG A 92 3.06 11.74 0.12
N GLY A 93 2.73 10.67 -0.61
CA GLY A 93 2.89 9.31 -0.12
C GLY A 93 4.34 8.86 -0.16
N ARG A 94 4.68 7.89 0.68
CA ARG A 94 6.01 7.28 0.78
C ARG A 94 5.85 5.77 0.90
N LEU A 95 6.90 5.02 0.57
CA LEU A 95 6.89 3.57 0.75
C LEU A 95 6.57 3.15 2.20
N LEU A 96 7.00 3.93 3.20
CA LEU A 96 6.67 3.71 4.61
C LEU A 96 5.17 3.70 4.91
N ASP A 97 4.34 4.31 4.07
CA ASP A 97 2.89 4.34 4.29
C ASP A 97 2.26 2.94 4.12
N ILE A 98 2.99 1.97 3.54
CA ILE A 98 2.57 0.56 3.51
C ILE A 98 2.34 -0.03 4.91
N PHE A 99 3.03 0.47 5.93
CA PHE A 99 2.87 -0.03 7.29
C PHE A 99 1.50 0.30 7.89
N ASP A 100 0.79 1.31 7.37
CA ASP A 100 -0.60 1.59 7.76
C ASP A 100 -1.58 0.55 7.20
N GLU A 101 -1.17 -0.19 6.17
CA GLU A 101 -1.94 -1.25 5.54
C GLU A 101 -1.57 -2.62 6.10
N LEU A 102 -0.26 -2.87 6.25
CA LEU A 102 0.27 -4.15 6.74
C LEU A 102 -0.19 -4.48 8.15
N VAL A 103 -0.46 -3.49 9.01
CA VAL A 103 -1.00 -3.74 10.37
C VAL A 103 -2.26 -4.61 10.36
N HIS A 104 -3.06 -4.58 9.28
CA HIS A 104 -4.27 -5.40 9.14
C HIS A 104 -4.07 -6.61 8.21
N PHE A 105 -2.87 -6.78 7.68
CA PHE A 105 -2.51 -7.78 6.68
C PHE A 105 -1.42 -8.76 7.15
N THR A 106 -0.87 -8.55 8.36
CA THR A 106 0.15 -9.44 8.97
C THR A 106 -0.33 -10.87 9.26
N GLN A 107 -1.63 -11.15 9.11
CA GLN A 107 -2.20 -12.49 9.23
C GLN A 107 -2.10 -13.31 7.93
N VAL A 108 -1.61 -12.69 6.85
CA VAL A 108 -1.49 -13.30 5.51
C VAL A 108 -0.10 -13.07 4.95
N PHE A 109 0.48 -11.89 5.18
CA PHE A 109 1.89 -11.63 4.88
C PHE A 109 2.76 -11.84 6.13
N PRO A 110 3.92 -12.53 6.02
CA PRO A 110 4.51 -13.13 4.81
C PRO A 110 3.92 -14.50 4.47
N HIS A 111 4.01 -14.90 3.20
CA HIS A 111 3.67 -16.25 2.73
C HIS A 111 4.48 -16.60 1.49
N PRO A 112 4.98 -17.85 1.31
CA PRO A 112 5.86 -18.21 0.18
C PRO A 112 5.25 -17.99 -1.22
N LYS A 113 3.92 -18.07 -1.32
CA LYS A 113 3.15 -17.81 -2.54
C LYS A 113 2.59 -16.39 -2.64
N LEU A 114 3.01 -15.46 -1.76
CA LEU A 114 2.50 -14.09 -1.74
C LEU A 114 3.63 -13.08 -1.92
N THR A 115 3.45 -12.20 -2.89
CA THR A 115 4.26 -10.97 -3.00
C THR A 115 3.38 -9.75 -2.84
N VAL A 116 3.76 -8.82 -1.96
CA VAL A 116 3.15 -7.49 -1.85
C VAL A 116 4.06 -6.51 -2.59
N GLU A 117 3.58 -5.99 -3.72
CA GLU A 117 4.27 -4.98 -4.51
C GLU A 117 3.74 -3.59 -4.15
N VAL A 118 4.59 -2.74 -3.57
CA VAL A 118 4.25 -1.35 -3.25
C VAL A 118 4.68 -0.46 -4.41
N VAL A 119 3.74 0.20 -5.08
CA VAL A 119 4.03 1.04 -6.25
C VAL A 119 3.78 2.50 -5.94
N LEU A 120 4.82 3.33 -6.00
CA LEU A 120 4.67 4.78 -5.92
C LEU A 120 4.15 5.33 -7.25
N VAL A 121 2.95 5.87 -7.22
CA VAL A 121 2.26 6.41 -8.40
C VAL A 121 2.12 7.93 -8.34
N GLU A 122 2.27 8.57 -9.49
CA GLU A 122 1.86 9.95 -9.72
C GLU A 122 0.49 9.96 -10.38
N VAL A 123 -0.43 10.77 -9.84
CA VAL A 123 -1.82 10.77 -10.33
C VAL A 123 -2.36 12.16 -10.62
N GLU A 124 -3.23 12.25 -11.61
CA GLU A 124 -4.16 13.36 -11.79
C GLU A 124 -5.43 13.02 -11.03
N GLU A 125 -5.89 13.88 -10.11
CA GLU A 125 -7.21 13.75 -9.49
C GLU A 125 -8.12 14.86 -9.99
N ARG A 126 -9.13 14.46 -10.76
CA ARG A 126 -10.19 15.34 -11.25
C ARG A 126 -11.30 15.42 -10.23
N ARG A 127 -11.75 16.63 -9.94
CA ARG A 127 -12.76 16.88 -8.92
C ARG A 127 -13.58 18.12 -9.24
N TYR A 128 -14.83 18.13 -8.78
CA TYR A 128 -15.77 19.23 -8.94
C TYR A 128 -16.38 19.62 -7.57
N PRO A 129 -16.97 20.84 -7.44
CA PRO A 129 -17.69 21.24 -6.23
C PRO A 129 -18.81 20.25 -5.92
N GLY A 130 -18.82 19.72 -4.71
CA GLY A 130 -19.78 18.69 -4.33
C GLY A 130 -19.52 18.22 -2.91
N HIS A 131 -20.58 17.84 -2.20
CA HIS A 131 -20.45 17.44 -0.80
C HIS A 131 -19.98 15.99 -0.65
N GLY A 132 -20.28 15.14 -1.65
CA GLY A 132 -20.07 13.71 -1.59
C GLY A 132 -20.79 13.08 -0.41
N ARG A 133 -20.18 12.05 0.21
CA ARG A 133 -20.74 11.31 1.35
C ARG A 133 -20.33 11.87 2.73
N ARG A 134 -19.92 13.14 2.80
CA ARG A 134 -19.46 13.74 4.07
C ARG A 134 -20.65 14.02 4.99
N ARG A 135 -20.41 14.04 6.30
CA ARG A 135 -21.45 14.33 7.31
C ARG A 135 -21.64 15.83 7.59
N ARG A 136 -20.61 16.65 7.38
CA ARG A 136 -20.63 18.09 7.67
C ARG A 136 -20.23 18.86 6.43
N TRP A 137 -21.09 19.78 6.01
CA TRP A 137 -20.91 20.57 4.80
C TRP A 137 -19.89 21.69 4.95
N SER A 138 -19.09 21.88 3.90
CA SER A 138 -18.16 22.99 3.73
C SER A 138 -18.21 23.50 2.30
N THR A 139 -18.09 24.82 2.13
CA THR A 139 -17.98 25.49 0.83
C THR A 139 -16.74 25.06 0.03
N THR A 140 -15.75 24.46 0.70
CA THR A 140 -14.54 23.91 0.07
C THR A 140 -14.64 22.43 -0.29
N ASP A 141 -15.80 21.81 -0.04
CA ASP A 141 -16.01 20.41 -0.36
C ASP A 141 -15.94 20.14 -1.85
N PHE A 142 -15.50 18.94 -2.16
CA PHE A 142 -15.40 18.45 -3.53
C PHE A 142 -15.72 16.96 -3.59
N GLU A 143 -16.15 16.56 -4.77
CA GLU A 143 -16.29 15.17 -5.17
C GLU A 143 -15.19 14.82 -6.17
N VAL A 144 -14.61 13.64 -6.01
CA VAL A 144 -13.61 13.13 -6.95
C VAL A 144 -14.38 12.49 -8.10
N GLU A 145 -14.15 13.01 -9.30
CA GLU A 145 -14.67 12.43 -10.53
C GLU A 145 -13.85 11.20 -10.91
N ASP A 146 -12.53 11.36 -10.97
CA ASP A 146 -11.64 10.29 -11.39
C ASP A 146 -10.20 10.49 -10.90
N ARG A 147 -9.43 9.42 -10.94
CA ARG A 147 -7.98 9.42 -10.75
C ARG A 147 -7.33 8.76 -11.95
N ILE A 148 -6.36 9.44 -12.55
CA ILE A 148 -5.66 8.97 -13.75
C ILE A 148 -4.18 8.79 -13.38
N LEU A 149 -3.61 7.65 -13.74
CA LEU A 149 -2.18 7.38 -13.62
C LEU A 149 -1.41 8.27 -14.62
N ILE A 150 -0.51 9.09 -14.10
CA ILE A 150 0.41 9.91 -14.91
C ILE A 150 1.78 9.23 -15.01
N GLY A 151 2.22 8.59 -13.92
CA GLY A 151 3.55 8.00 -13.85
C GLY A 151 3.68 6.99 -12.72
N VAL A 152 4.72 6.15 -12.82
CA VAL A 152 5.18 5.27 -11.75
C VAL A 152 6.62 5.64 -11.46
N ASP A 153 6.88 6.02 -10.21
CA ASP A 153 8.21 6.49 -9.80
C ASP A 153 9.12 5.30 -9.48
N ARG A 154 8.68 4.46 -8.53
CA ARG A 154 9.42 3.33 -7.97
C ARG A 154 8.46 2.28 -7.46
N ASN A 155 8.90 1.03 -7.47
CA ASN A 155 8.23 -0.08 -6.82
C ASN A 155 9.16 -0.77 -5.81
N LEU A 156 8.56 -1.47 -4.84
CA LEU A 156 9.22 -2.31 -3.86
C LEU A 156 8.48 -3.65 -3.78
N LEU A 157 9.20 -4.75 -3.90
CA LEU A 157 8.66 -6.09 -3.74
C LEU A 157 8.93 -6.59 -2.32
N LEU A 158 7.89 -7.11 -1.68
CA LEU A 158 7.95 -7.74 -0.37
C LEU A 158 7.40 -9.17 -0.51
N SER A 159 8.27 -10.17 -0.47
CA SER A 159 7.92 -11.59 -0.60
C SER A 159 8.22 -12.38 0.69
N ALA A 160 9.09 -11.85 1.55
CA ALA A 160 9.44 -12.44 2.84
C ALA A 160 9.42 -11.39 3.97
N ALA A 161 9.44 -11.88 5.22
CA ALA A 161 9.52 -11.03 6.40
C ALA A 161 10.71 -10.07 6.35
N ASP A 162 11.85 -10.59 5.90
CA ASP A 162 13.12 -9.86 5.90
C ASP A 162 13.12 -8.69 4.90
N ASP A 163 12.30 -8.75 3.85
CA ASP A 163 12.16 -7.64 2.88
C ASP A 163 11.64 -6.35 3.52
N LEU A 164 10.95 -6.44 4.67
CA LEU A 164 10.54 -5.27 5.42
C LEU A 164 11.72 -4.42 5.90
N TRP A 165 12.93 -5.01 6.03
CA TRP A 165 14.15 -4.28 6.38
C TRP A 165 14.62 -3.33 5.27
N GLN A 166 14.21 -3.55 4.01
CA GLN A 166 14.50 -2.64 2.90
C GLN A 166 13.90 -1.23 3.13
N LEU A 167 12.87 -1.12 3.98
CA LEU A 167 12.22 0.13 4.36
C LEU A 167 12.83 0.80 5.60
N LEU A 168 13.78 0.14 6.27
CA LEU A 168 14.32 0.58 7.56
C LEU A 168 15.71 1.21 7.42
N PRO A 169 16.16 1.98 8.42
CA PRO A 169 17.51 2.51 8.43
C PRO A 169 18.55 1.39 8.51
N ILE A 170 19.68 1.58 7.82
CA ILE A 170 20.78 0.60 7.74
C ILE A 170 21.52 0.46 9.09
N HIS A 171 21.49 1.49 9.95
CA HIS A 171 22.30 1.55 11.18
C HIS A 171 21.44 1.75 12.43
N LEU A 172 20.63 0.75 12.78
CA LEU A 172 19.94 0.71 14.07
C LEU A 172 20.85 0.12 15.17
N PRO A 173 20.74 0.60 16.43
CA PRO A 173 21.39 -0.04 17.57
C PRO A 173 20.94 -1.51 17.74
N THR A 174 21.77 -2.34 18.37
CA THR A 174 21.41 -3.72 18.71
C THR A 174 21.50 -3.93 20.22
N PRO A 175 20.39 -4.14 20.94
CA PRO A 175 19.01 -4.10 20.45
C PRO A 175 18.51 -2.67 20.18
N PHE A 176 17.49 -2.52 19.33
CA PHE A 176 16.83 -1.23 19.08
C PHE A 176 15.45 -1.15 19.74
N HIS A 177 14.90 0.06 19.79
CA HIS A 177 13.50 0.30 20.16
C HIS A 177 12.82 1.28 19.20
N THR A 178 11.50 1.41 19.31
CA THR A 178 10.69 2.31 18.47
C THR A 178 11.14 3.78 18.48
N GLY A 179 11.75 4.26 19.56
CA GLY A 179 12.36 5.60 19.59
C GLY A 179 13.55 5.78 18.63
N HIS A 180 14.33 4.73 18.38
CA HIS A 180 15.44 4.75 17.42
C HIS A 180 14.89 4.83 15.99
N LEU A 181 13.89 4.01 15.67
CA LEU A 181 13.15 4.06 14.40
C LEU A 181 12.57 5.45 14.14
N ALA A 182 11.85 6.01 15.13
CA ALA A 182 11.22 7.33 15.00
C ALA A 182 12.25 8.43 14.68
N LYS A 183 13.37 8.44 15.40
CA LYS A 183 14.45 9.42 15.22
C LYS A 183 15.12 9.28 13.85
N GLN A 184 15.52 8.08 13.46
CA GLN A 184 16.28 7.87 12.21
C GLN A 184 15.42 8.02 10.96
N LEU A 185 14.17 7.54 10.99
CA LEU A 185 13.22 7.69 9.89
C LEU A 185 12.56 9.08 9.85
N LYS A 186 12.77 9.92 10.88
CA LYS A 186 12.13 11.24 11.07
C LYS A 186 10.60 11.13 10.99
N ILE A 187 10.04 10.18 11.74
CA ILE A 187 8.60 9.90 11.81
C ILE A 187 8.07 10.01 13.22
N GLN A 188 6.74 10.12 13.33
CA GLN A 188 6.06 10.12 14.62
C GLN A 188 6.17 8.75 15.30
N ARG A 189 6.21 8.75 16.64
CA ARG A 189 6.40 7.52 17.43
C ARG A 189 5.32 6.47 17.17
N TRP A 190 4.08 6.87 16.95
CA TRP A 190 2.99 5.95 16.64
C TRP A 190 3.22 5.18 15.33
N LEU A 191 3.82 5.82 14.32
CA LEU A 191 4.17 5.13 13.06
C LEU A 191 5.33 4.18 13.28
N ALA A 192 6.35 4.58 14.05
CA ALA A 192 7.45 3.69 14.44
C ALA A 192 6.95 2.46 15.22
N GLN A 193 5.90 2.61 16.03
CA GLN A 193 5.26 1.49 16.73
C GLN A 193 4.51 0.56 15.76
N ARG A 194 3.83 1.09 14.74
CA ARG A 194 3.21 0.28 13.67
C ARG A 194 4.27 -0.51 12.89
N ILE A 195 5.38 0.13 12.54
CA ILE A 195 6.53 -0.53 11.90
C ILE A 195 7.02 -1.70 12.75
N ALA A 196 7.33 -1.46 14.04
CA ALA A 196 7.79 -2.51 14.94
C ALA A 196 6.73 -3.62 15.13
N TYR A 197 5.45 -3.26 15.17
CA TYR A 197 4.36 -4.25 15.20
C TYR A 197 4.37 -5.14 13.95
N CYS A 198 4.41 -4.56 12.75
CA CYS A 198 4.41 -5.31 11.50
C CYS A 198 5.63 -6.22 11.38
N LEU A 199 6.83 -5.70 11.66
CA LEU A 199 8.06 -6.50 11.66
C LEU A 199 7.96 -7.68 12.62
N ARG A 200 7.43 -7.46 13.83
CA ARG A 200 7.30 -8.52 14.83
C ARG A 200 6.27 -9.56 14.44
N GLN A 201 5.12 -9.14 13.91
CA GLN A 201 4.08 -10.08 13.47
C GLN A 201 4.49 -10.85 12.22
N ALA A 202 5.27 -10.23 11.32
CA ALA A 202 5.86 -10.90 10.17
C ALA A 202 7.02 -11.84 10.54
N GLY A 203 7.54 -11.77 11.77
CA GLY A 203 8.69 -12.56 12.21
C GLY A 203 10.05 -11.97 11.84
N ALA A 204 10.13 -10.76 11.29
CA ALA A 204 11.37 -10.09 10.91
C ALA A 204 12.20 -9.60 12.12
N ILE A 205 11.56 -9.44 13.28
CA ILE A 205 12.19 -9.06 14.55
C ILE A 205 11.61 -9.86 15.71
N ARG A 206 12.41 -10.01 16.77
CA ARG A 206 11.99 -10.61 18.05
C ARG A 206 12.14 -9.62 19.20
N GLU A 207 11.25 -9.70 20.18
CA GLU A 207 11.37 -8.92 21.43
C GLU A 207 12.42 -9.59 22.33
N VAL A 208 13.42 -8.83 22.77
CA VAL A 208 14.58 -9.36 23.53
C VAL A 208 14.68 -8.78 24.93
N GLY A 209 13.80 -7.86 25.29
CA GLY A 209 13.76 -7.29 26.63
C GLY A 209 13.05 -5.95 26.67
N LYS A 210 13.28 -5.21 27.75
CA LYS A 210 12.73 -3.86 27.96
C LYS A 210 13.78 -2.93 28.57
N SER A 211 13.71 -1.66 28.21
CA SER A 211 14.40 -0.55 28.88
C SER A 211 13.35 0.42 29.39
N GLY A 212 13.12 0.41 30.71
CA GLY A 212 11.95 1.03 31.32
C GLY A 212 10.64 0.50 30.71
N ASN A 213 9.78 1.40 30.24
CA ASN A 213 8.51 1.06 29.58
C ASN A 213 8.67 0.73 28.08
N THR A 214 9.88 0.72 27.54
CA THR A 214 10.14 0.55 26.11
C THR A 214 10.59 -0.88 25.80
N ARG A 215 9.94 -1.53 24.83
CA ARG A 215 10.34 -2.84 24.32
C ARG A 215 11.60 -2.72 23.45
N LEU A 216 12.51 -3.67 23.64
CA LEU A 216 13.75 -3.83 22.88
C LEU A 216 13.60 -4.97 21.88
N TYR A 217 14.13 -4.78 20.68
CA TYR A 217 14.02 -5.72 19.57
C TYR A 217 15.37 -5.99 18.93
N ASP A 218 15.55 -7.23 18.49
CA ASP A 218 16.63 -7.65 17.59
C ASP A 218 16.04 -8.13 16.27
N ARG A 219 16.82 -8.03 15.19
CA ARG A 219 16.52 -8.75 13.94
C ARG A 219 16.42 -10.23 14.24
N ALA A 220 15.40 -10.89 13.68
CA ALA A 220 15.35 -12.34 13.74
C ALA A 220 16.54 -12.87 12.93
N SER A 221 17.41 -13.65 13.57
CA SER A 221 18.39 -14.45 12.85
C SER A 221 17.63 -15.60 12.20
N ASP A 222 17.91 -15.89 10.92
CA ASP A 222 17.41 -17.11 10.29
C ASP A 222 17.80 -18.29 11.19
N ALA A 223 16.81 -19.05 11.66
CA ALA A 223 17.09 -20.36 12.19
C ALA A 223 17.64 -21.16 11.01
N ALA A 224 18.94 -21.45 11.06
CA ALA A 224 19.64 -22.30 10.11
C ALA A 224 18.94 -23.66 9.95
#